data_AF-A0A7K2AMK9-F1
#
_entry.id   AF-A0A7K2AMK9-F1
#
_cell.length_a   1.000
_cell.length_b   1.000
_cell.length_c   1.000
_cell.angle_alpha   90.00
_cell.angle_beta   90.00
_cell.angle_gamma   90.00
#
_symmetry.space_group_name_H-M   'P 1'
#
loop_
_entity.id
_entity.type
_entity.pdbx_description
1 polymer ?
#
loop_
_entity_poly.entity_id
_entity_poly.type
_entity_poly.pdbx_seq_one_letter_code
_entity_poly.pdbx_strand_id
1 'polypeptide(L)'
;MRDRPTRLLPGKIGHASGDGHFPGACPRSHRLTPAIEPVTFDFSLELDSEGWGVGFADLPADYDPSIYELDSGHGALPEGIHGAGIYVQGHNRSDDLFMYLKRRVDGLAPGASYEVAVTVDLATNVGAGLIGIGGSPGGSVFVKAGASTVEPATMIDATGHSG
;
A
#
# COMPACT_ATOMS: atom_id res chain seq x y z
N MET A 1 -39.01 -13.91 -34.55
CA MET A 1 -39.20 -12.45 -34.47
C MET A 1 -37.80 -11.85 -34.53
N ARG A 2 -37.19 -11.72 -35.73
CA ARG A 2 -37.03 -10.47 -36.52
C ARG A 2 -36.66 -9.28 -35.61
N ASP A 3 -35.61 -8.50 -35.79
CA ASP A 3 -34.62 -8.37 -36.86
C ASP A 3 -33.44 -7.51 -36.34
N ARG A 4 -32.40 -7.46 -37.16
CA ARG A 4 -31.02 -6.93 -37.12
C ARG A 4 -30.64 -5.59 -36.44
N PRO A 5 -29.31 -5.38 -36.24
CA PRO A 5 -28.68 -4.14 -35.78
C PRO A 5 -28.61 -3.06 -36.87
N THR A 6 -28.69 -1.79 -36.47
CA THR A 6 -28.54 -0.64 -37.40
C THR A 6 -27.07 -0.31 -37.61
N ARG A 7 -26.58 -0.67 -38.79
CA ARG A 7 -25.36 -0.12 -39.44
C ARG A 7 -25.81 0.98 -40.40
N LEU A 8 -25.24 2.18 -40.29
CA LEU A 8 -25.28 3.21 -41.33
C LEU A 8 -23.85 3.73 -41.55
N LEU A 9 -23.31 3.44 -42.73
CA LEU A 9 -22.25 4.17 -43.43
C LEU A 9 -22.92 4.96 -44.57
N PRO A 10 -22.18 5.71 -45.42
CA PRO A 10 -21.43 6.95 -45.18
C PRO A 10 -22.03 8.12 -45.98
N GLY A 11 -21.86 9.36 -45.51
CA GLY A 11 -22.38 10.58 -46.14
C GLY A 11 -21.28 11.49 -46.69
N LYS A 12 -21.32 11.70 -48.00
CA LYS A 12 -20.44 12.45 -48.90
C LYS A 12 -19.93 13.83 -48.45
N ILE A 13 -18.63 14.03 -48.70
CA ILE A 13 -17.98 15.16 -49.40
C ILE A 13 -18.88 16.34 -49.78
N GLY A 14 -18.66 17.47 -49.11
CA GLY A 14 -19.03 18.81 -49.56
C GLY A 14 -17.76 19.61 -49.84
N HIS A 15 -17.56 19.97 -51.10
CA HIS A 15 -16.59 20.96 -51.55
C HIS A 15 -17.10 22.35 -51.11
N ALA A 16 -16.35 23.07 -50.29
CA ALA A 16 -16.57 24.49 -50.06
C ALA A 16 -15.30 25.24 -50.44
N SER A 17 -15.34 25.81 -51.64
CA SER A 17 -14.48 26.93 -52.03
C SER A 17 -14.86 28.13 -51.17
N GLY A 18 -13.86 28.82 -50.63
CA GLY A 18 -14.03 30.00 -49.80
C GLY A 18 -12.68 30.47 -49.29
N ASP A 19 -11.98 31.25 -50.11
CA ASP A 19 -10.84 32.05 -49.69
C ASP A 19 -11.32 33.10 -48.68
N GLY A 20 -11.32 32.71 -47.41
CA GLY A 20 -11.59 33.56 -46.26
C GLY A 20 -10.38 33.60 -45.36
N HIS A 21 -9.55 34.63 -45.54
CA HIS A 21 -8.50 34.99 -44.61
C HIS A 21 -9.13 35.41 -43.27
N PHE A 22 -9.21 34.46 -42.32
CA PHE A 22 -9.53 34.75 -40.92
C PHE A 22 -8.22 35.00 -40.16
N PRO A 23 -8.00 36.21 -39.62
CA PRO A 23 -6.87 36.45 -38.75
C PRO A 23 -7.14 35.82 -37.37
N GLY A 24 -6.21 34.99 -36.91
CA GLY A 24 -5.95 34.76 -35.48
C GLY A 24 -6.94 33.86 -34.72
N ALA A 25 -7.02 32.58 -35.08
CA ALA A 25 -7.39 31.58 -34.08
C ALA A 25 -6.16 31.29 -33.22
N CYS A 26 -6.15 31.80 -31.98
CA CYS A 26 -5.17 31.41 -30.97
C CYS A 26 -5.32 29.88 -30.77
N PRO A 27 -4.27 29.05 -30.95
CA PRO A 27 -4.42 27.62 -30.77
C PRO A 27 -4.85 27.39 -29.32
N ARG A 28 -5.98 26.70 -29.13
CA ARG A 28 -6.41 26.24 -27.80
C ARG A 28 -5.23 25.47 -27.22
N SER A 29 -4.57 26.09 -26.25
CA SER A 29 -3.57 25.44 -25.41
C SER A 29 -4.28 24.28 -24.73
N HIS A 30 -4.19 23.11 -25.35
CA HIS A 30 -4.45 21.87 -24.66
C HIS A 30 -3.33 21.81 -23.63
N ARG A 31 -3.66 22.19 -22.39
CA ARG A 31 -2.81 21.93 -21.24
C ARG A 31 -2.54 20.43 -21.28
N LEU A 32 -1.36 20.03 -21.73
CA LEU A 32 -0.89 18.67 -21.57
C LEU A 32 -0.84 18.48 -20.07
N THR A 33 -1.79 17.73 -19.51
CA THR A 33 -1.65 17.22 -18.15
C THR A 33 -0.37 16.39 -18.20
N PRO A 34 0.69 16.78 -17.49
CA PRO A 34 1.90 15.95 -17.48
C PRO A 34 1.48 14.56 -17.01
N ALA A 35 1.83 13.54 -17.81
CA ALA A 35 1.65 12.17 -17.38
C ALA A 35 2.48 12.01 -16.10
N ILE A 36 1.84 11.56 -15.03
CA ILE A 36 2.53 11.23 -13.80
C ILE A 36 3.27 9.93 -14.09
N GLU A 37 4.59 10.01 -14.22
CA GLU A 37 5.43 8.82 -14.34
C GLU A 37 5.33 7.98 -13.04
N PRO A 38 5.33 6.64 -13.14
CA PRO A 38 5.34 5.79 -11.97
C PRO A 38 6.60 6.05 -11.15
N VAL A 39 6.42 6.17 -9.84
CA VAL A 39 7.53 6.30 -8.88
C VAL A 39 7.67 4.96 -8.17
N THR A 40 8.87 4.38 -8.20
CA THR A 40 9.20 3.12 -7.53
C THR A 40 10.10 3.37 -6.34
N PHE A 41 9.81 2.68 -5.25
CA PHE A 41 10.65 2.66 -4.04
C PHE A 41 11.03 1.22 -3.76
N ASP A 42 12.32 0.93 -3.80
CA ASP A 42 12.88 -0.39 -3.50
C ASP A 42 13.62 -0.32 -2.17
N PHE A 43 13.30 -1.26 -1.28
CA PHE A 43 13.88 -1.36 0.05
C PHE A 43 14.53 -2.72 0.20
N SER A 44 15.86 -2.73 0.26
CA SER A 44 16.65 -3.96 0.37
C SER A 44 16.77 -4.45 1.80
N LEU A 45 16.71 -3.52 2.76
CA LEU A 45 16.95 -3.76 4.18
C LEU A 45 18.29 -4.44 4.48
N GLU A 46 19.28 -4.37 3.59
CA GLU A 46 20.55 -5.10 3.77
C GLU A 46 21.44 -4.46 4.85
N LEU A 47 21.41 -3.12 4.97
CA LEU A 47 22.28 -2.38 5.89
C LEU A 47 21.58 -1.93 7.17
N ASP A 48 20.32 -1.49 7.05
CA ASP A 48 19.50 -0.98 8.15
C ASP A 48 18.00 -1.09 7.82
N SER A 49 17.15 -0.52 8.68
CA SER A 49 15.69 -0.50 8.50
C SER A 49 15.21 0.49 7.42
N GLU A 50 16.08 1.23 6.73
CA GLU A 50 15.80 2.14 5.62
C GLU A 50 14.66 3.16 5.89
N GLY A 51 14.47 3.55 7.16
CA GLY A 51 13.44 4.48 7.62
C GLY A 51 12.09 3.84 7.98
N TRP A 52 11.99 2.51 7.97
CA TRP A 52 10.84 1.79 8.50
C TRP A 52 10.88 1.75 10.04
N GLY A 53 9.75 2.11 10.65
CA GLY A 53 9.50 1.95 12.07
C GLY A 53 8.47 0.84 12.33
N VAL A 54 8.65 0.13 13.43
CA VAL A 54 7.73 -0.93 13.89
C VAL A 54 6.81 -0.37 14.98
N GLY A 55 5.56 -0.83 15.01
CA GLY A 55 4.64 -0.52 16.07
C GLY A 55 3.65 -1.64 16.34
N PHE A 56 2.96 -1.50 17.47
CA PHE A 56 1.99 -2.44 18.00
C PHE A 56 0.72 -1.66 18.41
N ALA A 57 -0.45 -2.23 18.14
CA ALA A 57 -1.76 -1.72 18.51
C ALA A 57 -2.70 -2.89 18.85
N ASP A 58 -3.93 -2.60 19.25
CA ASP A 58 -4.92 -3.58 19.70
C ASP A 58 -4.43 -4.40 20.91
N LEU A 59 -3.85 -3.70 21.88
CA LEU A 59 -3.44 -4.23 23.18
C LEU A 59 -3.75 -3.22 24.31
N PRO A 60 -3.93 -3.67 25.57
CA PRO A 60 -4.12 -2.77 26.71
C PRO A 60 -2.97 -1.78 26.86
N ALA A 61 -3.28 -0.54 27.26
CA ALA A 61 -2.27 0.49 27.50
C ALA A 61 -1.28 0.09 28.60
N ASP A 62 -1.72 -0.70 29.57
CA ASP A 62 -0.95 -1.25 30.69
C ASP A 62 -0.65 -2.75 30.52
N TYR A 63 -0.46 -3.20 29.27
CA TYR A 63 -0.16 -4.60 28.98
C TYR A 63 1.06 -5.12 29.77
N ASP A 64 1.01 -6.40 30.13
CA ASP A 64 2.14 -7.07 30.78
C ASP A 64 3.16 -7.52 29.71
N PRO A 65 4.39 -6.97 29.72
CA PRO A 65 5.40 -7.33 28.72
C PRO A 65 5.82 -8.80 28.77
N SER A 66 5.66 -9.46 29.93
CA SER A 66 6.05 -10.87 30.11
C SER A 66 5.13 -11.86 29.39
N ILE A 67 3.91 -11.44 29.02
CA ILE A 67 2.92 -12.31 28.38
C ILE A 67 2.66 -11.96 26.91
N TYR A 68 2.86 -10.69 26.53
CA TYR A 68 2.73 -10.26 25.13
C TYR A 68 3.99 -10.53 24.32
N GLU A 69 5.17 -10.67 24.96
CA GLU A 69 6.42 -11.07 24.30
C GLU A 69 6.67 -10.26 23.01
N LEU A 70 6.46 -8.94 23.06
CA LEU A 70 6.66 -8.07 21.90
C LEU A 70 8.16 -7.87 21.66
N ASP A 71 8.61 -8.11 20.43
CA ASP A 71 9.97 -7.82 20.02
C ASP A 71 10.03 -7.38 18.56
N SER A 72 11.04 -6.58 18.23
CA SER A 72 11.26 -6.11 16.87
C SER A 72 12.68 -5.65 16.66
N GLY A 73 13.17 -5.75 15.43
CA GLY A 73 14.49 -5.26 15.09
C GLY A 73 14.84 -5.47 13.63
N HIS A 74 16.10 -5.17 13.32
CA HIS A 74 16.70 -5.42 12.02
C HIS A 74 17.85 -6.40 12.19
N GLY A 75 17.98 -7.35 11.27
CA GLY A 75 19.04 -8.34 11.34
C GLY A 75 19.00 -9.34 10.20
N ALA A 76 19.89 -10.33 10.27
CA ALA A 76 19.95 -11.41 9.30
C ALA A 76 18.60 -12.15 9.22
N LEU A 77 18.21 -12.52 8.00
CA LEU A 77 17.04 -13.35 7.78
C LEU A 77 17.23 -14.76 8.38
N PRO A 78 16.14 -15.52 8.60
CA PRO A 78 16.21 -16.87 9.15
C PRO A 78 17.12 -17.81 8.34
N GLU A 79 17.65 -18.83 9.01
CA GLU A 79 18.55 -19.80 8.39
C GLU A 79 17.99 -20.37 7.08
N GLY A 80 18.82 -20.41 6.05
CA GLY A 80 18.43 -20.84 4.70
C GLY A 80 17.94 -19.72 3.78
N ILE A 81 17.80 -18.49 4.29
CA ILE A 81 17.53 -17.28 3.50
C ILE A 81 18.71 -16.32 3.65
N HIS A 82 19.23 -15.85 2.53
CA HIS A 82 20.32 -14.86 2.51
C HIS A 82 19.75 -13.45 2.58
N GLY A 83 20.44 -12.56 3.30
CA GLY A 83 20.12 -11.14 3.39
C GLY A 83 19.74 -10.71 4.81
N ALA A 84 19.27 -9.48 4.94
CA ALA A 84 18.76 -8.92 6.18
C ALA A 84 17.34 -8.37 5.99
N GLY A 85 16.64 -8.20 7.10
CA GLY A 85 15.27 -7.71 7.10
C GLY A 85 14.84 -7.21 8.46
N ILE A 86 13.61 -6.71 8.51
CA ILE A 86 12.96 -6.31 9.75
C ILE A 86 12.15 -7.49 10.26
N TYR A 87 12.36 -7.85 11.53
CA TYR A 87 11.52 -8.81 12.22
C TYR A 87 10.55 -8.09 13.16
N VAL A 88 9.36 -8.67 13.29
CA VAL A 88 8.35 -8.25 14.25
C VAL A 88 7.75 -9.51 14.88
N GLN A 89 7.61 -9.48 16.20
CA GLN A 89 7.11 -10.59 16.99
C GLN A 89 6.11 -10.07 18.01
N GLY A 90 5.05 -10.84 18.24
CA GLY A 90 4.18 -10.67 19.39
C GLY A 90 3.42 -11.96 19.67
N HIS A 91 3.13 -12.18 20.95
CA HIS A 91 2.25 -13.22 21.43
C HIS A 91 0.86 -12.61 21.58
N ASN A 92 -0.07 -13.02 20.71
CA ASN A 92 -1.42 -12.49 20.75
C ASN A 92 -2.13 -12.92 22.03
N ARG A 93 -2.38 -11.97 22.95
CA ARG A 93 -3.17 -12.15 24.18
C ARG A 93 -4.47 -11.35 24.17
N SER A 94 -4.70 -10.53 23.13
CA SER A 94 -5.88 -9.66 22.95
C SER A 94 -6.91 -10.21 21.95
N ASP A 95 -6.62 -11.36 21.33
CA ASP A 95 -7.30 -11.91 20.14
C ASP A 95 -7.02 -11.14 18.83
N ASP A 96 -6.68 -9.86 18.88
CA ASP A 96 -6.55 -8.98 17.71
C ASP A 96 -5.24 -8.18 17.61
N LEU A 97 -4.20 -8.51 18.39
CA LEU A 97 -2.89 -7.82 18.37
C LEU A 97 -2.45 -7.41 16.96
N PHE A 98 -2.37 -6.10 16.72
CA PHE A 98 -2.01 -5.53 15.44
C PHE A 98 -0.54 -5.10 15.41
N MET A 99 0.27 -5.80 14.63
CA MET A 99 1.67 -5.51 14.39
C MET A 99 1.83 -4.84 13.03
N TYR A 100 2.55 -3.72 12.96
CA TYR A 100 2.70 -3.00 11.70
C TYR A 100 4.09 -2.40 11.50
N LEU A 101 4.44 -2.22 10.24
CA LEU A 101 5.57 -1.43 9.79
C LEU A 101 5.03 -0.16 9.12
N LYS A 102 5.64 0.99 9.40
CA LYS A 102 5.33 2.25 8.71
C LYS A 102 6.60 2.96 8.27
N ARG A 103 6.50 3.63 7.13
CA ARG A 103 7.56 4.49 6.59
C ARG A 103 6.92 5.69 5.90
N ARG A 104 7.49 6.88 6.14
CA ARG A 104 7.13 8.08 5.39
C ARG A 104 7.65 7.96 3.96
N VAL A 105 6.84 8.24 2.96
CA VAL A 105 7.28 8.31 1.56
C VAL A 105 7.32 9.77 1.13
N ASP A 106 8.45 10.21 0.56
CA ASP A 106 8.68 11.56 0.06
C ASP A 106 8.93 11.53 -1.46
N GLY A 107 8.98 12.69 -2.11
CA GLY A 107 9.28 12.80 -3.54
C GLY A 107 8.09 12.61 -4.48
N LEU A 108 6.88 12.48 -3.93
CA LEU A 108 5.63 12.49 -4.71
C LEU A 108 5.24 13.92 -5.10
N ALA A 109 4.65 14.08 -6.28
CA ALA A 109 4.19 15.38 -6.76
C ALA A 109 2.99 15.88 -5.93
N PRO A 110 3.00 17.13 -5.45
CA PRO A 110 1.93 17.65 -4.63
C PRO A 110 0.62 17.75 -5.42
N GLY A 111 -0.50 17.35 -4.80
CA GLY A 111 -1.83 17.41 -5.42
C GLY A 111 -2.10 16.36 -6.50
N ALA A 112 -1.19 15.41 -6.70
CA ALA A 112 -1.38 14.28 -7.61
C ALA A 112 -2.09 13.11 -6.91
N SER A 113 -2.82 12.32 -7.70
CA SER A 113 -3.40 11.05 -7.25
C SER A 113 -2.54 9.89 -7.75
N TYR A 114 -2.27 8.94 -6.87
CA TYR A 114 -1.45 7.76 -7.14
C TYR A 114 -2.25 6.49 -6.88
N GLU A 115 -2.08 5.50 -7.75
CA GLU A 115 -2.43 4.12 -7.45
C GLU A 115 -1.21 3.47 -6.78
N VAL A 116 -1.42 2.80 -5.65
CA VAL A 116 -0.34 2.21 -4.86
C VAL A 116 -0.38 0.70 -5.01
N ALA A 117 0.70 0.14 -5.53
CA ALA A 117 0.98 -1.29 -5.53
C ALA A 117 2.10 -1.58 -4.54
N VAL A 118 1.90 -2.57 -3.67
CA VAL A 118 2.89 -2.97 -2.66
C VAL A 118 3.20 -4.45 -2.85
N THR A 119 4.47 -4.76 -2.94
CA THR A 119 5.00 -6.13 -2.94
C THR A 119 5.85 -6.29 -1.68
N VAL A 120 5.64 -7.38 -0.94
CA VAL A 120 6.39 -7.68 0.29
C VAL A 120 6.79 -9.14 0.26
N ASP A 121 8.06 -9.40 0.54
CA ASP A 121 8.55 -10.75 0.82
C ASP A 121 8.49 -11.00 2.33
N LEU A 122 7.72 -12.03 2.72
CA LEU A 122 7.55 -12.42 4.11
C LEU A 122 8.22 -13.77 4.38
N ALA A 123 9.21 -13.78 5.26
CA ALA A 123 9.77 -15.00 5.83
C ALA A 123 9.02 -15.34 7.13
N THR A 124 8.56 -16.58 7.27
CA THR A 124 7.95 -17.09 8.50
C THR A 124 8.45 -18.48 8.82
N ASN A 125 8.73 -18.75 10.10
CA ASN A 125 9.05 -20.09 10.61
C ASN A 125 7.79 -20.91 10.92
N VAL A 126 6.61 -20.35 10.68
CA VAL A 126 5.31 -20.96 10.98
C VAL A 126 4.73 -21.59 9.72
N GLY A 127 4.64 -22.93 9.71
CA GLY A 127 4.05 -23.67 8.59
C GLY A 127 2.54 -23.49 8.45
N ALA A 128 2.00 -23.77 7.27
CA ALA A 128 0.56 -23.82 7.04
C ALA A 128 -0.10 -24.95 7.88
N GLY A 129 -1.33 -24.72 8.36
CA GLY A 129 -2.15 -25.76 9.00
C GLY A 129 -1.87 -26.03 10.49
N LEU A 130 -1.10 -25.17 11.16
CA LEU A 130 -0.92 -25.22 12.62
C LEU A 130 -2.22 -24.84 13.35
N ILE A 131 -2.51 -25.42 14.51
CA ILE A 131 -3.74 -25.11 15.29
C ILE A 131 -3.35 -24.29 16.52
N GLY A 132 -3.96 -23.12 16.68
CA GLY A 132 -3.90 -22.28 17.87
C GLY A 132 -5.31 -21.92 18.36
N ILE A 133 -5.43 -21.50 19.62
CA ILE A 133 -6.68 -20.95 20.15
C ILE A 133 -6.85 -19.56 19.52
N GLY A 134 -7.93 -19.36 18.76
CA GLY A 134 -8.13 -18.17 17.92
C GLY A 134 -7.79 -18.35 16.43
N GLY A 135 -7.19 -19.47 16.02
CA GLY A 135 -6.86 -19.75 14.62
C GLY A 135 -5.45 -20.32 14.42
N SER A 136 -5.06 -20.55 13.17
CA SER A 136 -3.73 -21.05 12.84
C SER A 136 -2.69 -19.95 12.97
N PRO A 137 -1.59 -20.12 13.74
CA PRO A 137 -0.52 -19.12 13.80
C PRO A 137 0.06 -18.75 12.42
N GLY A 138 -0.05 -19.64 11.42
CA GLY A 138 0.39 -19.39 10.04
C GLY A 138 -0.74 -19.14 9.04
N GLY A 139 -1.99 -19.46 9.39
CA GLY A 139 -3.15 -19.37 8.49
C GLY A 139 -4.22 -18.36 8.90
N SER A 140 -4.07 -17.73 10.07
CA SER A 140 -4.98 -16.71 10.61
C SER A 140 -4.29 -15.36 10.83
N VAL A 141 -3.13 -15.17 10.18
CA VAL A 141 -2.43 -13.89 10.08
C VAL A 141 -2.78 -13.23 8.76
N PHE A 142 -3.27 -11.99 8.80
CA PHE A 142 -3.64 -11.22 7.62
C PHE A 142 -2.66 -10.08 7.41
N VAL A 143 -2.02 -10.03 6.24
CA VAL A 143 -1.18 -8.90 5.84
C VAL A 143 -2.06 -7.86 5.14
N LYS A 144 -2.01 -6.62 5.63
CA LYS A 144 -2.65 -5.46 5.01
C LYS A 144 -1.57 -4.45 4.64
N ALA A 145 -1.70 -3.85 3.47
CA ALA A 145 -0.82 -2.76 3.03
C ALA A 145 -1.69 -1.59 2.55
N GLY A 146 -1.24 -0.37 2.83
CA GLY A 146 -1.95 0.84 2.46
C GLY A 146 -1.07 2.07 2.58
N ALA A 147 -1.54 3.17 2.01
CA ALA A 147 -0.89 4.46 2.08
C ALA A 147 -1.88 5.52 2.60
N SER A 148 -1.36 6.47 3.36
CA SER A 148 -2.12 7.59 3.90
C SER A 148 -1.32 8.87 3.75
N THR A 149 -2.01 9.99 3.53
CA THR A 149 -1.40 11.33 3.54
C THR A 149 -1.14 11.86 4.95
N VAL A 150 -1.67 11.17 5.97
CA VAL A 150 -1.47 11.44 7.39
C VAL A 150 -0.77 10.24 8.01
N GLU A 151 0.23 10.50 8.84
CA GLU A 151 0.94 9.44 9.55
C GLU A 151 -0.01 8.63 10.45
N PRO A 152 -0.07 7.30 10.30
CA PRO A 152 -0.80 6.45 11.23
C PRO A 152 -0.11 6.47 12.60
N ALA A 153 -0.90 6.68 13.65
CA ALA A 153 -0.44 6.71 15.03
C ALA A 153 -1.39 5.88 15.89
N THR A 154 -0.80 5.05 16.75
CA THR A 154 -1.55 4.33 17.78
C THR A 154 -2.09 5.32 18.81
N MET A 155 -3.37 5.22 19.14
CA MET A 155 -4.04 6.03 20.16
C MET A 155 -4.63 5.14 21.24
N ILE A 156 -4.60 5.60 22.49
CA ILE A 156 -5.32 4.94 23.58
C ILE A 156 -6.76 5.45 23.57
N ASP A 157 -7.71 4.53 23.46
CA ASP A 157 -9.13 4.83 23.53
C ASP A 157 -9.61 5.05 24.98
N ALA A 158 -10.89 5.43 25.12
CA ALA A 158 -11.49 5.69 26.42
C ALA A 158 -11.62 4.43 27.31
N THR A 159 -11.45 3.25 26.75
CA THR A 159 -11.46 1.96 27.45
C THR A 159 -10.07 1.46 27.82
N GLY A 160 -9.01 2.23 27.49
CA GLY A 160 -7.64 1.88 27.82
C GLY A 160 -7.01 0.90 26.83
N HIS A 161 -7.63 0.67 25.68
CA HIS A 161 -7.06 -0.13 24.60
C HIS A 161 -6.36 0.78 23.59
N SER A 162 -5.25 0.30 23.04
CA SER A 162 -4.55 0.97 21.95
C SER A 162 -5.15 0.56 20.61
N GLY A 163 -5.30 1.49 19.66
CA GLY A 163 -5.78 1.25 18.28
C GLY A 163 -5.21 2.22 17.28
#